data_AF-A0A225ARW8-F1
#
_entry.id   AF-A0A225ARW8-F1
#
_cell.length_a   1.000
_cell.length_b   1.000
_cell.length_c   1.000
_cell.angle_alpha   90.00
_cell.angle_beta   90.00
_cell.angle_gamma   90.00
#
_symmetry.space_group_name_H-M   'P 1'
#
loop_
_entity.id
_entity.type
_entity.pdbx_description
1 polymer ?
#
loop_
_entity_poly.entity_id
_entity_poly.type
_entity_poly.pdbx_seq_one_letter_code
_entity_poly.pdbx_strand_id
1 'polypeptide(L)'
;MANIKYDLVGHDSESADNDEWPRTVKQKGASRRYIWLLATLFISALGNIFLLYKLNQQTKLGPISRTHYGEKVPVFPLLARFSLLKSYVPTAGLVNDLDVPFAWDTPFSSGDYAEVNKLWYEDEQSDKGIISLDNDYAESLGLPKSQPFAWDSKKKSIYITNGHHNLHCLRNIYISLDQFRNNQSQTIEWQHVLHCLGALRDDIMCNADDTPRFTEKGGRRPGEGQVRKCRDWSKLQEFVQEHAGCFKYIHPENHTMETIERVKYCPNDSPYLPLIRKYFGLPDDWLPWPVEGSK
;
A
#
# COMPACT_ATOMS: atom_id res chain seq x y z
N MET A 1 -6.02 57.83 -20.61
CA MET A 1 -7.23 58.42 -21.23
C MET A 1 -6.91 58.77 -22.67
N ALA A 2 -7.74 58.25 -23.58
CA ALA A 2 -8.00 58.65 -24.97
C ALA A 2 -6.83 59.02 -25.92
N ASN A 3 -6.56 58.12 -26.86
CA ASN A 3 -6.21 58.44 -28.25
C ASN A 3 -7.48 58.92 -28.96
N ILE A 4 -7.45 60.03 -29.73
CA ILE A 4 -8.14 60.17 -31.03
C ILE A 4 -7.35 61.18 -31.91
N LYS A 5 -6.99 60.74 -33.12
CA LYS A 5 -6.48 61.55 -34.24
C LYS A 5 -7.66 62.03 -35.10
N TYR A 6 -7.54 63.25 -35.62
CA TYR A 6 -8.48 63.91 -36.51
C TYR A 6 -8.46 63.34 -37.95
N ASP A 7 -9.65 63.31 -38.55
CA ASP A 7 -9.94 63.07 -39.97
C ASP A 7 -9.60 64.28 -40.87
N LEU A 8 -9.34 64.02 -42.15
CA LEU A 8 -9.48 64.99 -43.25
C LEU A 8 -10.12 64.34 -44.49
N VAL A 9 -11.42 64.61 -44.64
CA VAL A 9 -12.20 65.11 -45.80
C VAL A 9 -11.72 64.89 -47.24
N GLY A 10 -12.65 64.48 -48.12
CA GLY A 10 -12.63 64.79 -49.55
C GLY A 10 -13.85 64.32 -50.38
N HIS A 11 -14.81 65.24 -50.59
CA HIS A 11 -15.76 65.50 -51.71
C HIS A 11 -16.25 64.38 -52.66
N ASP A 12 -17.57 64.15 -52.79
CA ASP A 12 -18.58 64.69 -53.77
C ASP A 12 -18.79 63.71 -54.95
N SER A 13 -19.94 63.48 -55.58
CA SER A 13 -21.27 64.11 -55.67
C SER A 13 -22.28 63.11 -56.30
N GLU A 14 -23.59 63.34 -56.07
CA GLU A 14 -24.79 63.20 -56.96
C GLU A 14 -24.73 62.36 -58.27
N SER A 15 -25.78 61.75 -58.83
CA SER A 15 -27.25 61.71 -58.63
C SER A 15 -27.85 60.58 -59.51
N ALA A 16 -29.15 60.38 -59.37
CA ALA A 16 -29.99 59.29 -59.88
C ALA A 16 -30.28 59.29 -61.40
N ASP A 17 -30.64 58.12 -61.95
CA ASP A 17 -31.86 58.02 -62.78
C ASP A 17 -32.39 56.57 -62.94
N ASN A 18 -33.70 56.49 -63.16
CA ASN A 18 -34.58 55.32 -63.18
C ASN A 18 -34.52 54.53 -64.50
N ASP A 19 -35.00 53.27 -64.53
CA ASP A 19 -36.04 52.81 -65.50
C ASP A 19 -36.38 51.29 -65.41
N GLU A 20 -37.71 51.05 -65.38
CA GLU A 20 -38.57 49.93 -65.85
C GLU A 20 -38.18 48.42 -65.87
N TRP A 21 -39.10 47.62 -65.32
CA TRP A 21 -39.31 46.15 -65.48
C TRP A 21 -40.13 45.86 -66.77
N PRO A 22 -40.20 44.64 -67.40
CA PRO A 22 -40.37 43.34 -66.70
C PRO A 22 -39.93 42.01 -67.42
N ARG A 23 -40.16 40.89 -66.70
CA ARG A 23 -40.43 39.48 -67.14
C ARG A 23 -39.28 38.43 -67.15
N THR A 24 -39.35 37.57 -66.12
CA THR A 24 -39.15 36.10 -66.07
C THR A 24 -37.97 35.47 -66.81
N VAL A 25 -36.96 35.05 -66.03
CA VAL A 25 -35.98 34.02 -66.43
C VAL A 25 -35.96 32.88 -65.41
N LYS A 26 -36.07 31.66 -65.94
CA LYS A 26 -36.16 30.34 -65.30
C LYS A 26 -35.18 30.11 -64.15
N GLN A 27 -35.67 29.57 -63.03
CA GLN A 27 -34.83 28.89 -62.03
C GLN A 27 -34.12 27.70 -62.70
N LYS A 28 -32.79 27.72 -62.72
CA LYS A 28 -31.96 26.54 -63.05
C LYS A 28 -31.31 26.00 -61.78
N GLY A 29 -31.50 24.69 -61.59
CA GLY A 29 -31.30 23.94 -60.36
C GLY A 29 -29.96 24.09 -59.64
N ALA A 30 -30.06 24.26 -58.33
CA ALA A 30 -29.03 23.88 -57.36
C ALA A 30 -28.88 22.34 -57.38
N SER A 31 -28.19 21.80 -58.38
CA SER A 31 -28.12 20.35 -58.59
C SER A 31 -26.70 19.83 -58.39
N ARG A 32 -26.61 18.68 -57.71
CA ARG A 32 -25.42 17.89 -57.36
C ARG A 32 -24.58 18.34 -56.17
N ARG A 33 -23.95 19.53 -56.13
CA ARG A 33 -23.01 19.85 -55.02
C ARG A 33 -23.68 19.90 -53.64
N TYR A 34 -24.87 20.50 -53.57
CA TYR A 34 -25.66 20.57 -52.34
C TYR A 34 -26.20 19.20 -51.91
N ILE A 35 -26.54 18.36 -52.90
CA ILE A 35 -27.02 16.99 -52.68
C ILE A 35 -25.90 16.12 -52.09
N TRP A 36 -24.66 16.25 -52.59
CA TRP A 36 -23.50 15.54 -52.05
C TRP A 36 -23.16 15.99 -50.62
N LEU A 37 -23.20 17.28 -50.32
CA LEU A 37 -22.97 17.79 -48.96
C LEU A 37 -24.03 17.28 -47.98
N LEU A 38 -25.30 17.35 -48.35
CA LEU A 38 -26.38 16.82 -47.53
C LEU A 38 -26.28 15.30 -47.34
N ALA A 39 -25.90 14.55 -48.38
CA ALA A 39 -25.67 13.11 -48.28
C ALA A 39 -24.51 12.77 -47.33
N THR A 40 -23.39 13.51 -47.38
CA THR A 40 -22.26 13.28 -46.46
C THR A 40 -22.60 13.60 -45.00
N LEU A 41 -23.36 14.69 -44.76
CA LEU A 41 -23.86 15.03 -43.43
C LEU A 41 -24.83 13.97 -42.90
N PHE A 42 -25.70 13.44 -43.76
CA PHE A 42 -26.66 12.41 -43.38
C PHE A 42 -25.97 11.07 -43.06
N ILE A 43 -24.98 10.66 -43.86
CA ILE A 43 -24.18 9.44 -43.60
C ILE A 43 -23.37 9.59 -42.31
N SER A 44 -22.78 10.76 -42.06
CA SER A 44 -22.08 11.05 -40.81
C SER A 44 -23.03 11.01 -39.61
N ALA A 45 -24.22 11.61 -39.71
CA ALA A 45 -25.22 11.59 -38.65
C ALA A 45 -25.71 10.16 -38.36
N LEU A 46 -25.97 9.35 -39.39
CA LEU A 46 -26.34 7.94 -39.24
C LEU A 46 -25.20 7.11 -38.63
N GLY A 47 -23.95 7.37 -39.02
CA GLY A 47 -22.77 6.73 -38.42
C GLY A 47 -22.62 7.05 -36.94
N ASN A 48 -22.82 8.31 -36.55
CA ASN A 48 -22.81 8.74 -35.15
C ASN A 48 -23.98 8.15 -34.35
N ILE A 49 -25.19 8.11 -34.92
CA ILE A 49 -26.36 7.49 -34.27
C ILE A 49 -26.14 5.99 -34.10
N PHE A 50 -25.59 5.30 -35.10
CA PHE A 50 -25.26 3.88 -35.01
C PHE A 50 -24.16 3.61 -33.98
N LEU A 51 -23.14 4.47 -33.89
CA LEU A 51 -22.10 4.39 -32.88
C LEU A 51 -22.68 4.59 -31.47
N LEU A 52 -23.51 5.61 -31.28
CA LEU A 52 -24.22 5.87 -30.01
C LEU A 52 -25.17 4.72 -29.65
N TYR A 53 -25.85 4.13 -30.63
CA TYR A 53 -26.70 2.96 -30.42
C TYR A 53 -25.87 1.73 -30.03
N LYS A 54 -24.72 1.48 -30.67
CA LYS A 54 -23.77 0.42 -30.29
C LYS A 54 -23.21 0.63 -28.88
N LEU A 55 -22.82 1.86 -28.53
CA LEU A 55 -22.36 2.22 -27.18
C LEU A 55 -23.48 2.01 -26.15
N ASN A 56 -24.71 2.40 -26.46
CA ASN A 56 -25.89 2.18 -25.61
C ASN A 56 -26.33 0.70 -25.53
N GLN A 57 -26.01 -0.11 -26.54
CA GLN A 57 -26.23 -1.57 -26.48
C GLN A 57 -25.12 -2.26 -25.69
N GLN A 58 -23.88 -1.77 -25.73
CA GLN A 58 -22.79 -2.25 -24.86
C GLN A 58 -23.06 -1.96 -23.37
N THR A 59 -23.76 -0.87 -23.03
CA THR A 59 -24.20 -0.61 -21.65
C THR A 59 -25.39 -1.46 -21.20
N LYS A 60 -26.02 -2.23 -22.11
CA LYS A 60 -27.18 -3.10 -21.83
C LYS A 60 -26.84 -4.60 -21.77
N LEU A 61 -25.57 -4.96 -21.55
CA LEU A 61 -25.17 -6.36 -21.37
C LEU A 61 -25.35 -6.82 -19.90
N GLY A 62 -26.45 -7.55 -19.67
CA GLY A 62 -26.52 -8.67 -18.73
C GLY A 62 -26.95 -8.36 -17.28
N PRO A 63 -27.70 -9.28 -16.62
CA PRO A 63 -28.12 -9.10 -15.24
C PRO A 63 -26.92 -9.07 -14.31
N ILE A 64 -26.85 -8.04 -13.46
CA ILE A 64 -25.95 -7.94 -12.33
C ILE A 64 -26.18 -9.17 -11.46
N SER A 65 -25.24 -10.12 -11.44
CA SER A 65 -25.18 -11.14 -10.40
C SER A 65 -24.89 -10.43 -9.08
N ARG A 66 -25.94 -10.13 -8.31
CA ARG A 66 -25.82 -9.71 -6.91
C ARG A 66 -25.22 -10.87 -6.12
N THR A 67 -23.95 -10.80 -5.77
CA THR A 67 -23.45 -11.54 -4.60
C THR A 67 -23.79 -10.72 -3.36
N HIS A 68 -23.95 -11.40 -2.22
CA HIS A 68 -24.41 -10.79 -0.96
C HIS A 68 -23.43 -9.76 -0.34
N TYR A 69 -22.27 -9.52 -0.97
CA TYR A 69 -21.15 -8.71 -0.46
C TYR A 69 -20.64 -7.67 -1.47
N GLY A 70 -21.51 -6.73 -1.89
CA GLY A 70 -21.11 -5.44 -2.47
C GLY A 70 -20.97 -5.37 -4.00
N GLU A 71 -21.34 -4.21 -4.55
CA GLU A 71 -21.28 -3.92 -6.00
C GLU A 71 -19.83 -3.85 -6.51
N LYS A 72 -19.52 -4.55 -7.62
CA LYS A 72 -18.39 -4.17 -8.47
C LYS A 72 -18.81 -2.95 -9.29
N VAL A 73 -18.31 -1.78 -8.92
CA VAL A 73 -18.51 -0.54 -9.68
C VAL A 73 -17.83 -0.67 -11.06
N PRO A 74 -18.52 -0.41 -12.18
CA PRO A 74 -17.89 -0.39 -13.49
C PRO A 74 -17.02 0.87 -13.63
N VAL A 75 -15.74 0.68 -13.94
CA VAL A 75 -14.81 1.78 -14.22
C VAL A 75 -15.13 2.34 -15.60
N PHE A 76 -15.76 3.52 -15.67
CA PHE A 76 -15.89 4.28 -16.92
C PHE A 76 -14.61 5.08 -17.19
N PRO A 77 -14.04 5.07 -18.41
CA PRO A 77 -12.83 5.82 -18.72
C PRO A 77 -13.16 7.26 -19.12
N LEU A 78 -12.22 8.15 -18.81
CA LEU A 78 -12.11 9.57 -19.19
C LEU A 78 -12.90 10.55 -18.31
N LEU A 79 -12.13 11.36 -17.56
CA LEU A 79 -12.53 12.50 -16.70
C LEU A 79 -12.80 12.22 -15.22
N ALA A 80 -12.30 11.11 -14.67
CA ALA A 80 -11.97 11.10 -13.24
C ALA A 80 -10.62 11.80 -13.08
N ARG A 81 -10.67 13.03 -12.56
CA ARG A 81 -9.52 13.78 -12.04
C ARG A 81 -8.59 12.84 -11.29
N PHE A 82 -7.29 12.97 -11.54
CA PHE A 82 -6.21 12.37 -10.75
C PHE A 82 -6.32 12.82 -9.27
N SER A 83 -7.32 12.32 -8.55
CA SER A 83 -7.11 11.98 -7.16
C SER A 83 -6.27 10.72 -7.24
N LEU A 84 -4.95 10.91 -7.18
CA LEU A 84 -4.04 9.85 -6.76
C LEU A 84 -4.61 9.33 -5.44
N LEU A 85 -5.43 8.28 -5.52
CA LEU A 85 -5.58 7.37 -4.42
C LEU A 85 -4.14 6.95 -4.12
N LYS A 86 -3.53 7.56 -3.10
CA LYS A 86 -2.41 6.96 -2.38
C LYS A 86 -2.99 5.69 -1.76
N SER A 87 -3.26 4.69 -2.61
CA SER A 87 -3.47 3.33 -2.17
C SER A 87 -2.22 3.00 -1.39
N TYR A 88 -2.38 2.68 -0.10
CA TYR A 88 -1.31 2.15 0.72
C TYR A 88 -0.66 1.01 -0.06
N VAL A 89 0.49 1.28 -0.67
CA VAL A 89 1.26 0.25 -1.35
C VAL A 89 2.04 -0.47 -0.26
N PRO A 90 1.88 -1.78 -0.09
CA PRO A 90 2.72 -2.54 0.82
C PRO A 90 4.18 -2.26 0.46
N THR A 91 5.00 -1.85 1.44
CA THR A 91 6.40 -1.46 1.19
C THR A 91 7.23 -2.60 0.58
N ALA A 92 6.85 -3.85 0.83
CA ALA A 92 7.43 -5.08 0.29
C ALA A 92 6.61 -5.73 -0.86
N GLY A 93 5.57 -5.05 -1.36
CA GLY A 93 4.73 -5.56 -2.47
C GLY A 93 3.96 -6.86 -2.18
N LEU A 94 3.74 -7.18 -0.91
CA LEU A 94 3.12 -8.46 -0.50
C LEU A 94 1.64 -8.54 -0.89
N VAL A 95 1.26 -9.68 -1.45
CA VAL A 95 -0.11 -10.04 -1.79
C VAL A 95 -0.45 -11.41 -1.17
N ASN A 96 -1.74 -11.72 -1.04
CA ASN A 96 -2.20 -13.02 -0.56
C ASN A 96 -2.20 -14.04 -1.71
N ASP A 97 -1.04 -14.56 -2.07
CA ASP A 97 -0.86 -15.49 -3.20
C ASP A 97 -0.23 -16.84 -2.81
N LEU A 98 0.40 -16.92 -1.63
CA LEU A 98 1.03 -18.14 -1.13
C LEU A 98 -0.01 -19.10 -0.53
N ASP A 99 -0.09 -20.31 -1.09
CA ASP A 99 -0.94 -21.38 -0.55
C ASP A 99 -0.31 -21.98 0.71
N VAL A 100 -1.03 -21.89 1.83
CA VAL A 100 -0.61 -22.48 3.11
C VAL A 100 -1.77 -23.28 3.68
N PRO A 101 -1.61 -24.60 3.96
CA PRO A 101 -2.62 -25.35 4.68
C PRO A 101 -2.73 -24.84 6.11
N PHE A 102 -3.95 -24.71 6.62
CA PHE A 102 -4.17 -24.46 8.05
C PHE A 102 -3.73 -25.69 8.84
N ALA A 103 -2.97 -25.48 9.90
CA ALA A 103 -2.48 -26.53 10.79
C ALA A 103 -2.69 -26.13 12.25
N TRP A 104 -3.30 -27.02 13.03
CA TRP A 104 -3.44 -26.86 14.48
C TRP A 104 -2.13 -27.18 15.22
N ASP A 105 -1.46 -28.25 14.79
CA ASP A 105 -0.23 -28.74 15.38
C ASP A 105 0.96 -28.15 14.61
N THR A 106 1.69 -27.26 15.27
CA THR A 106 2.90 -26.61 14.75
C THR A 106 4.02 -26.78 15.77
N PRO A 107 5.30 -26.54 15.42
CA PRO A 107 6.39 -26.53 16.40
C PRO A 107 6.13 -25.58 17.59
N PHE A 108 5.37 -24.50 17.39
CA PHE A 108 5.03 -23.53 18.44
C PHE A 108 3.83 -23.92 19.31
N SER A 109 3.10 -24.99 18.96
CA SER A 109 1.87 -25.40 19.66
C SER A 109 1.82 -26.89 20.05
N SER A 110 2.72 -27.71 19.48
CA SER A 110 2.74 -29.15 19.65
C SER A 110 4.17 -29.64 19.81
N GLY A 111 4.38 -30.57 20.73
CA GLY A 111 5.71 -31.13 21.03
C GLY A 111 5.99 -31.21 22.52
N ASP A 112 7.24 -31.50 22.86
CA ASP A 112 7.71 -31.40 24.23
C ASP A 112 7.64 -29.95 24.70
N TYR A 113 7.17 -29.74 25.93
CA TYR A 113 6.94 -28.39 26.43
C TYR A 113 8.23 -27.57 26.51
N ALA A 114 9.38 -28.17 26.82
CA ALA A 114 10.63 -27.43 26.89
C ALA A 114 11.07 -26.94 25.50
N GLU A 115 10.84 -27.74 24.46
CA GLU A 115 11.12 -27.37 23.08
C GLU A 115 10.18 -26.25 22.59
N VAL A 116 8.87 -26.39 22.83
CA VAL A 116 7.89 -25.34 22.51
C VAL A 116 8.26 -24.03 23.22
N ASN A 117 8.59 -24.12 24.52
CA ASN A 117 8.95 -22.95 25.31
C ASN A 117 10.21 -22.26 24.75
N LYS A 118 11.22 -23.06 24.39
CA LYS A 118 12.43 -22.55 23.76
C LYS A 118 12.12 -21.77 22.49
N LEU A 119 11.28 -22.31 21.60
CA LEU A 119 10.91 -21.65 20.34
C LEU A 119 10.26 -20.29 20.57
N TRP A 120 9.42 -20.16 21.59
CA TRP A 120 8.80 -18.87 21.93
C TRP A 120 9.79 -17.87 22.53
N TYR A 121 10.62 -18.28 23.48
CA TYR A 121 11.57 -17.37 24.13
C TYR A 121 12.70 -16.94 23.18
N GLU A 122 13.08 -17.79 22.23
CA GLU A 122 14.17 -17.58 21.29
C GLU A 122 13.70 -17.23 19.86
N ASP A 123 12.44 -16.83 19.66
CA ASP A 123 11.93 -16.47 18.34
C ASP A 123 12.61 -15.19 17.80
N GLU A 124 13.65 -15.38 16.99
CA GLU A 124 14.37 -14.27 16.36
C GLU A 124 13.48 -13.39 15.47
N GLN A 125 12.37 -13.91 14.94
CA GLN A 125 11.49 -13.11 14.09
C GLN A 125 10.83 -12.00 14.88
N SER A 126 10.45 -12.27 16.13
CA SER A 126 9.89 -11.27 17.04
C SER A 126 10.86 -10.16 17.47
N ASP A 127 12.17 -10.33 17.24
CA ASP A 127 13.23 -9.35 17.53
C ASP A 127 13.65 -8.50 16.33
N LYS A 128 13.11 -8.82 15.14
CA LYS A 128 13.40 -8.15 13.87
C LYS A 128 12.30 -7.13 13.52
N GLY A 129 12.38 -6.55 12.34
CA GLY A 129 11.31 -5.71 11.77
C GLY A 129 11.44 -4.21 12.01
N ILE A 130 12.42 -3.77 12.80
CA ILE A 130 12.82 -2.37 12.83
C ILE A 130 13.66 -2.05 11.59
N ILE A 131 13.14 -1.14 10.78
CA ILE A 131 13.71 -0.73 9.48
C ILE A 131 14.05 0.76 9.48
N SER A 132 15.01 1.16 8.65
CA SER A 132 15.31 2.55 8.34
C SER A 132 14.94 2.85 6.87
N LEU A 133 14.05 3.81 6.66
CA LEU A 133 13.64 4.24 5.33
C LEU A 133 14.13 5.66 5.06
N ASP A 134 14.50 5.95 3.81
CA ASP A 134 14.73 7.32 3.37
C ASP A 134 13.45 8.15 3.54
N ASN A 135 13.60 9.38 4.02
CA ASN A 135 12.49 10.26 4.35
C ASN A 135 11.62 10.56 3.13
N ASP A 136 12.24 10.82 1.98
CA ASP A 136 11.53 11.10 0.71
C ASP A 136 10.77 9.85 0.23
N TYR A 137 11.36 8.66 0.40
CA TYR A 137 10.70 7.41 0.06
C TYR A 137 9.50 7.16 0.96
N ALA A 138 9.65 7.30 2.28
CA ALA A 138 8.54 7.17 3.24
C ALA A 138 7.40 8.17 2.95
N GLU A 139 7.73 9.42 2.61
CA GLU A 139 6.75 10.44 2.22
C GLU A 139 6.02 10.09 0.92
N SER A 140 6.73 9.52 -0.06
CA SER A 140 6.14 9.04 -1.32
C SER A 140 5.09 7.96 -1.07
N LEU A 141 5.31 7.10 -0.08
CA LEU A 141 4.38 6.07 0.39
C LEU A 141 3.23 6.65 1.24
N GLY A 142 3.29 7.92 1.61
CA GLY A 142 2.31 8.57 2.49
C GLY A 142 2.45 8.17 3.95
N LEU A 143 3.60 7.65 4.36
CA LEU A 143 3.86 7.33 5.76
C LEU A 143 4.03 8.63 6.58
N PRO A 144 3.53 8.67 7.83
CA PRO A 144 3.79 9.78 8.73
C PRO A 144 5.28 9.85 9.06
N LYS A 145 5.76 11.07 9.36
CA LYS A 145 7.14 11.25 9.84
C LYS A 145 7.35 10.44 11.11
N SER A 146 8.40 9.63 11.11
CA SER A 146 8.79 8.82 12.25
C SER A 146 10.10 9.31 12.87
N GLN A 147 10.47 8.71 14.01
CA GLN A 147 11.71 9.02 14.73
C GLN A 147 12.94 8.95 13.80
N PRO A 148 13.89 9.89 13.90
CA PRO A 148 15.09 9.86 13.07
C PRO A 148 15.93 8.61 13.32
N PHE A 149 16.56 8.09 12.26
CA PHE A 149 17.54 7.01 12.40
C PHE A 149 18.84 7.54 13.03
N ALA A 150 19.35 6.84 14.05
CA ALA A 150 20.51 7.30 14.83
C ALA A 150 21.76 7.59 13.98
N TRP A 151 21.99 6.80 12.92
CA TRP A 151 23.21 6.89 12.10
C TRP A 151 23.05 7.75 10.84
N ASP A 152 21.82 8.18 10.51
CA ASP A 152 21.53 9.05 9.37
C ASP A 152 20.25 9.89 9.59
N SER A 153 20.24 10.66 10.67
CA SER A 153 19.04 11.35 11.16
C SER A 153 18.47 12.41 10.22
N LYS A 154 19.27 12.88 9.25
CA LYS A 154 18.83 13.87 8.25
C LYS A 154 18.12 13.23 7.07
N LYS A 155 18.48 12.00 6.71
CA LYS A 155 17.96 11.33 5.51
C LYS A 155 17.00 10.20 5.81
N LYS A 156 17.10 9.56 6.98
CA LYS A 156 16.33 8.37 7.31
C LYS A 156 15.57 8.48 8.63
N SER A 157 14.44 7.78 8.67
CA SER A 157 13.62 7.56 9.87
C SER A 157 13.39 6.07 10.09
N ILE A 158 13.19 5.69 11.35
CA ILE A 158 12.92 4.31 11.76
C ILE A 158 11.42 3.99 11.69
N TYR A 159 11.07 2.82 11.16
CA TYR A 159 9.73 2.26 11.19
C TYR A 159 9.78 0.82 11.73
N ILE A 160 8.62 0.28 12.10
CA ILE A 160 8.46 -1.12 12.49
C ILE A 160 7.48 -1.76 11.52
N THR A 161 7.88 -2.88 10.90
CA THR A 161 6.95 -3.64 10.06
C THR A 161 5.89 -4.32 10.91
N ASN A 162 4.63 -4.17 10.52
CA ASN A 162 3.48 -4.65 11.29
C ASN A 162 3.53 -6.16 11.59
N GLY A 163 3.97 -6.98 10.63
CA GLY A 163 4.10 -8.44 10.83
C GLY A 163 5.05 -8.80 11.97
N HIS A 164 6.23 -8.18 12.02
CA HIS A 164 7.19 -8.40 13.11
C HIS A 164 6.70 -7.83 14.45
N HIS A 165 6.01 -6.67 14.43
CA HIS A 165 5.37 -6.14 15.64
C HIS A 165 4.32 -7.10 16.21
N ASN A 166 3.51 -7.72 15.35
CA ASN A 166 2.54 -8.73 15.77
C ASN A 166 3.22 -9.96 16.38
N LEU A 167 4.34 -10.44 15.83
CA LEU A 167 5.11 -11.55 16.42
C LEU A 167 5.70 -11.15 17.78
N HIS A 168 6.22 -9.93 17.92
CA HIS A 168 6.66 -9.38 19.20
C HIS A 168 5.53 -9.40 20.25
N CYS A 169 4.35 -8.90 19.89
CA CYS A 169 3.18 -8.92 20.75
C CYS A 169 2.77 -10.34 21.16
N LEU A 170 2.76 -11.26 20.20
CA LEU A 170 2.40 -12.65 20.44
C LEU A 170 3.39 -13.35 21.38
N ARG A 171 4.70 -13.15 21.19
CA ARG A 171 5.74 -13.65 22.10
C ARG A 171 5.56 -13.10 23.51
N ASN A 172 5.34 -11.80 23.66
CA ASN A 172 5.17 -11.18 24.98
C ASN A 172 3.95 -11.76 25.73
N ILE A 173 2.84 -12.00 25.03
CA ILE A 173 1.67 -12.65 25.61
C ILE A 173 2.00 -14.08 26.03
N TYR A 174 2.70 -14.85 25.18
CA TYR A 174 3.12 -16.20 25.53
C TYR A 174 4.00 -16.21 26.78
N ILE A 175 5.04 -15.37 26.86
CA ILE A 175 5.94 -15.28 28.02
C ILE A 175 5.15 -14.96 29.30
N SER A 176 4.20 -14.02 29.22
CA SER A 176 3.34 -13.67 30.37
C SER A 176 2.50 -14.87 30.85
N LEU A 177 1.90 -15.62 29.92
CA LEU A 177 1.12 -16.83 30.22
C LEU A 177 1.98 -17.97 30.77
N ASP A 178 3.17 -18.15 30.20
CA ASP A 178 4.16 -19.14 30.64
C ASP A 178 4.62 -18.87 32.08
N GLN A 179 5.01 -17.63 32.37
CA GLN A 179 5.38 -17.19 33.72
C GLN A 179 4.24 -17.37 34.71
N PHE A 180 3.00 -17.02 34.32
CA PHE A 180 1.82 -17.23 35.15
C PHE A 180 1.61 -18.71 35.47
N ARG A 181 1.64 -19.58 34.45
CA ARG A 181 1.45 -21.02 34.60
C ARG A 181 2.50 -21.64 35.53
N ASN A 182 3.73 -21.15 35.49
CA ASN A 182 4.84 -21.63 36.31
C ASN A 182 4.98 -20.90 37.65
N ASN A 183 4.02 -20.05 38.03
CA ASN A 183 4.04 -19.27 39.26
C ASN A 183 5.31 -18.42 39.41
N GLN A 184 5.78 -17.85 38.29
CA GLN A 184 6.91 -16.93 38.22
C GLN A 184 6.43 -15.48 38.24
N SER A 185 7.30 -14.58 38.69
CA SER A 185 7.06 -13.14 38.58
C SER A 185 6.96 -12.73 37.11
N GLN A 186 6.04 -11.82 36.82
CA GLN A 186 5.88 -11.28 35.47
C GLN A 186 7.07 -10.38 35.14
N THR A 187 7.75 -10.62 34.01
CA THR A 187 8.83 -9.75 33.51
C THR A 187 8.34 -8.72 32.50
N ILE A 188 7.09 -8.86 32.04
CA ILE A 188 6.44 -7.95 31.11
C ILE A 188 5.32 -7.24 31.87
N GLU A 189 5.42 -5.91 31.89
CA GLU A 189 4.42 -5.07 32.55
C GLU A 189 3.02 -5.32 31.99
N TRP A 190 2.03 -5.39 32.89
CA TRP A 190 0.65 -5.70 32.53
C TRP A 190 0.09 -4.79 31.43
N GLN A 191 0.40 -3.49 31.48
CA GLN A 191 -0.04 -2.54 30.46
C GLN A 191 0.54 -2.83 29.08
N HIS A 192 1.76 -3.39 29.01
CA HIS A 192 2.36 -3.80 27.76
C HIS A 192 1.67 -5.06 27.22
N VAL A 193 1.34 -6.04 28.07
CA VAL A 193 0.56 -7.22 27.65
C VAL A 193 -0.82 -6.80 27.11
N LEU A 194 -1.50 -5.86 27.78
CA LEU A 194 -2.79 -5.35 27.34
C LEU A 194 -2.69 -4.61 26.00
N HIS A 195 -1.63 -3.81 25.79
CA HIS A 195 -1.32 -3.20 24.51
C HIS A 195 -1.13 -4.25 23.41
N CYS A 196 -0.37 -5.32 23.68
CA CYS A 196 -0.13 -6.41 22.74
C CYS A 196 -1.45 -7.09 22.31
N LEU A 197 -2.34 -7.37 23.27
CA LEU A 197 -3.66 -7.94 23.00
C LEU A 197 -4.53 -7.02 22.13
N GLY A 198 -4.55 -5.72 22.44
CA GLY A 198 -5.28 -4.72 21.67
C GLY A 198 -4.75 -4.58 20.23
N ALA A 199 -3.44 -4.47 20.06
CA ALA A 199 -2.79 -4.35 18.76
C ALA A 199 -3.09 -5.55 17.86
N LEU A 200 -2.96 -6.77 18.38
CA LEU A 200 -3.29 -8.00 17.63
C LEU A 200 -4.77 -8.05 17.23
N ARG A 201 -5.68 -7.68 18.13
CA ARG A 201 -7.10 -7.61 17.84
C ARG A 201 -7.40 -6.62 16.70
N ASP A 202 -6.84 -5.42 16.79
CA ASP A 202 -7.08 -4.37 15.80
C ASP A 202 -6.46 -4.72 14.44
N ASP A 203 -5.32 -5.40 14.42
CA ASP A 203 -4.74 -5.92 13.18
C ASP A 203 -5.60 -7.03 12.54
N ILE A 204 -6.12 -7.96 13.34
CA ILE A 204 -7.07 -8.98 12.85
C ILE A 204 -8.30 -8.30 12.24
N MET A 205 -8.81 -7.25 12.89
CA MET A 205 -9.97 -6.50 12.41
C MET A 205 -9.68 -5.66 11.17
N CYS A 206 -8.46 -5.12 11.06
CA CYS A 206 -8.00 -4.37 9.91
C CYS A 206 -7.87 -5.27 8.66
N ASN A 207 -7.32 -6.48 8.83
CA ASN A 207 -7.18 -7.42 7.71
C ASN A 207 -8.52 -8.07 7.31
N ALA A 208 -9.44 -8.26 8.25
CA ALA A 208 -10.79 -8.78 8.02
C ALA A 208 -10.82 -10.00 7.07
N ASP A 209 -9.97 -11.00 7.35
CA ASP A 209 -9.87 -12.23 6.54
C ASP A 209 -11.22 -12.95 6.45
N ASP A 210 -11.79 -12.96 5.24
CA ASP A 210 -13.12 -13.48 4.93
C ASP A 210 -13.10 -14.96 4.49
N THR A 211 -11.96 -15.64 4.61
CA THR A 211 -11.82 -17.05 4.25
C THR A 211 -12.68 -17.94 5.17
N PRO A 212 -13.74 -18.61 4.65
CA PRO A 212 -14.57 -19.48 5.46
C PRO A 212 -13.79 -20.74 5.84
N ARG A 213 -13.85 -21.18 7.10
CA ARG A 213 -13.26 -22.46 7.52
C ARG A 213 -14.30 -23.57 7.48
N PHE A 214 -13.96 -24.72 6.91
CA PHE A 214 -14.82 -25.89 6.99
C PHE A 214 -14.91 -26.37 8.45
N THR A 215 -16.04 -26.99 8.78
CA THR A 215 -16.27 -27.64 10.07
C THR A 215 -16.74 -29.05 9.84
N GLU A 216 -16.31 -29.97 10.70
CA GLU A 216 -16.78 -31.35 10.69
C GLU A 216 -17.80 -31.56 11.80
N LYS A 217 -18.78 -32.42 11.56
CA LYS A 217 -19.77 -32.77 12.57
C LYS A 217 -19.09 -33.45 13.76
N GLY A 218 -19.05 -32.76 14.90
CA GLY A 218 -18.37 -33.25 16.11
C GLY A 218 -16.84 -33.10 16.09
N GLY A 219 -16.28 -32.49 15.04
CA GLY A 219 -14.85 -32.22 14.94
C GLY A 219 -14.41 -31.08 15.85
N ARG A 220 -13.18 -31.16 16.36
CA ARG A 220 -12.57 -30.12 17.22
C ARG A 220 -11.54 -29.26 16.50
N ARG A 221 -11.26 -29.55 15.22
CA ARG A 221 -10.22 -28.87 14.42
C ARG A 221 -10.79 -28.23 13.14
N PRO A 222 -11.61 -27.16 13.24
CA PRO A 222 -12.07 -26.41 12.07
C PRO A 222 -10.93 -26.02 11.14
N GLY A 223 -11.14 -26.24 9.85
CA GLY A 223 -10.21 -25.84 8.79
C GLY A 223 -8.93 -26.66 8.68
N GLU A 224 -8.68 -27.71 9.47
CA GLU A 224 -7.43 -28.49 9.39
C GLU A 224 -7.15 -28.97 7.95
N GLY A 225 -5.96 -28.68 7.44
CA GLY A 225 -5.56 -28.99 6.06
C GLY A 225 -6.20 -28.10 4.98
N GLN A 226 -7.15 -27.22 5.33
CA GLN A 226 -7.74 -26.28 4.39
C GLN A 226 -6.69 -25.26 3.95
N VAL A 227 -6.50 -25.13 2.63
CA VAL A 227 -5.59 -24.13 2.06
C VAL A 227 -6.18 -22.73 2.23
N ARG A 228 -5.35 -21.83 2.75
CA ARG A 228 -5.59 -20.37 2.77
C ARG A 228 -4.51 -19.65 1.95
N LYS A 229 -4.82 -18.45 1.51
CA LYS A 229 -3.88 -17.56 0.84
C LYS A 229 -3.21 -16.62 1.83
N CYS A 230 -1.89 -16.69 1.91
CA CYS A 230 -1.06 -15.89 2.81
C CYS A 230 -0.17 -14.92 2.04
N ARG A 231 0.27 -13.87 2.72
CA ARG A 231 1.45 -13.10 2.31
C ARG A 231 2.71 -13.90 2.60
N ASP A 232 3.65 -13.88 1.67
CA ASP A 232 4.93 -14.56 1.82
C ASP A 232 5.81 -13.86 2.87
N TRP A 233 6.12 -14.57 3.96
CA TRP A 233 6.94 -14.03 5.04
C TRP A 233 8.38 -13.80 4.62
N SER A 234 8.96 -14.63 3.74
CA SER A 234 10.37 -14.48 3.35
C SER A 234 10.60 -13.15 2.63
N LYS A 235 9.64 -12.73 1.80
CA LYS A 235 9.68 -11.41 1.14
C LYS A 235 9.63 -10.25 2.13
N LEU A 236 8.90 -10.40 3.25
CA LEU A 236 8.92 -9.39 4.32
C LEU A 236 10.30 -9.35 5.00
N GLN A 237 10.90 -10.51 5.24
CA GLN A 237 12.23 -10.61 5.85
C GLN A 237 13.31 -9.98 4.96
N GLU A 238 13.27 -10.26 3.65
CA GLU A 238 14.16 -9.64 2.66
C GLU A 238 14.02 -8.11 2.71
N PHE A 239 12.79 -7.59 2.67
CA PHE A 239 12.55 -6.16 2.78
C PHE A 239 13.11 -5.55 4.07
N VAL A 240 12.95 -6.24 5.21
CA VAL A 240 13.49 -5.81 6.51
C VAL A 240 15.03 -5.80 6.50
N GLN A 241 15.65 -6.80 5.88
CA GLN A 241 17.10 -6.91 5.79
C GLN A 241 17.70 -5.81 4.90
N GLU A 242 17.10 -5.55 3.75
CA GLU A 242 17.52 -4.48 2.83
C GLU A 242 17.42 -3.09 3.48
N HIS A 243 16.46 -2.92 4.38
CA HIS A 243 16.19 -1.66 5.08
C HIS A 243 16.58 -1.73 6.56
N ALA A 244 17.60 -2.52 6.94
CA ALA A 244 17.92 -2.77 8.33
C ALA A 244 18.02 -1.48 9.19
N GLY A 245 17.27 -1.42 10.29
CA GLY A 245 17.32 -0.32 11.26
C GLY A 245 18.43 -0.47 12.30
N CYS A 246 19.33 -1.44 12.11
CA CYS A 246 20.46 -1.78 13.00
C CYS A 246 20.08 -2.12 14.44
N PHE A 247 18.82 -2.44 14.68
CA PHE A 247 18.30 -2.73 16.01
C PHE A 247 18.52 -4.19 16.39
N LYS A 248 18.88 -4.43 17.64
CA LYS A 248 18.83 -5.74 18.28
C LYS A 248 18.01 -5.64 19.55
N TYR A 249 17.05 -6.54 19.71
CA TYR A 249 16.39 -6.73 21.00
C TYR A 249 17.40 -7.29 21.99
N ILE A 250 17.42 -6.72 23.19
CA ILE A 250 18.24 -7.23 24.27
C ILE A 250 17.31 -7.39 25.47
N HIS A 251 17.36 -8.58 26.07
CA HIS A 251 16.34 -9.03 26.99
C HIS A 251 16.16 -8.09 28.20
N PRO A 252 14.93 -8.00 28.72
CA PRO A 252 14.54 -6.99 29.70
C PRO A 252 15.33 -7.08 31.01
N GLU A 253 15.81 -8.25 31.41
CA GLU A 253 16.64 -8.41 32.61
C GLU A 253 17.89 -7.52 32.64
N ASN A 254 18.29 -6.98 31.48
CA ASN A 254 19.39 -6.03 31.34
C ASN A 254 18.87 -4.58 31.21
N HIS A 255 18.11 -4.12 32.22
CA HIS A 255 17.46 -2.80 32.30
C HIS A 255 18.40 -1.58 32.24
N THR A 256 19.71 -1.78 32.12
CA THR A 256 20.75 -0.74 32.23
C THR A 256 21.27 -0.24 30.88
N MET A 257 20.81 -0.79 29.76
CA MET A 257 21.32 -0.37 28.44
C MET A 257 20.56 0.81 27.85
N GLU A 258 21.33 1.82 27.48
CA GLU A 258 20.88 2.97 26.72
C GLU A 258 20.30 2.56 25.35
N THR A 259 19.32 3.31 24.85
CA THR A 259 18.67 3.06 23.55
C THR A 259 19.69 3.01 22.40
N ILE A 260 20.76 3.81 22.49
CA ILE A 260 21.82 3.85 21.47
C ILE A 260 22.59 2.52 21.36
N GLU A 261 22.73 1.77 22.45
CA GLU A 261 23.39 0.45 22.47
C GLU A 261 22.63 -0.58 21.63
N ARG A 262 21.31 -0.42 21.51
CA ARG A 262 20.45 -1.34 20.77
C ARG A 262 20.54 -1.15 19.28
N VAL A 263 21.02 -0.01 18.79
CA VAL A 263 21.02 0.33 17.36
C VAL A 263 22.39 0.16 16.69
N LYS A 264 23.37 -0.49 17.32
CA LYS A 264 24.70 -0.73 16.73
C LYS A 264 24.80 -2.00 15.87
N TYR A 265 23.71 -2.76 15.73
CA TYR A 265 23.68 -4.09 15.12
C TYR A 265 23.24 -4.06 13.66
N CYS A 266 23.98 -3.34 12.82
CA CYS A 266 23.75 -3.32 11.38
C CYS A 266 24.22 -4.62 10.69
N PRO A 267 23.79 -4.88 9.43
CA PRO A 267 24.47 -5.83 8.55
C PRO A 267 25.98 -5.55 8.42
N ASN A 268 26.78 -6.60 8.21
CA ASN A 268 28.25 -6.52 8.17
C ASN A 268 28.81 -5.71 7.00
N ASP A 269 28.01 -5.47 5.97
CA ASP A 269 28.30 -4.65 4.80
C ASP A 269 27.73 -3.22 4.90
N SER A 270 27.15 -2.86 6.07
CA SER A 270 26.53 -1.55 6.27
C SER A 270 27.53 -0.39 6.17
N PRO A 271 27.19 0.70 5.45
CA PRO A 271 28.03 1.88 5.35
C PRO A 271 28.14 2.64 6.69
N TYR A 272 27.30 2.30 7.68
CA TYR A 272 27.28 2.94 8.98
C TYR A 272 28.28 2.33 9.98
N LEU A 273 28.89 1.17 9.67
CA LEU A 273 29.83 0.51 10.59
C LEU A 273 31.02 1.39 11.01
N PRO A 274 31.69 2.15 10.11
CA PRO A 274 32.77 3.05 10.53
C PRO A 274 32.29 4.12 11.52
N LEU A 275 31.07 4.64 11.34
CA LEU A 275 30.48 5.63 12.26
C LEU A 275 30.16 5.00 13.61
N ILE A 276 29.58 3.80 13.62
CA ILE A 276 29.26 3.03 14.82
C ILE A 276 30.53 2.73 15.61
N ARG A 277 31.56 2.19 14.95
CA ARG A 277 32.85 1.87 15.58
C ARG A 277 33.47 3.10 16.23
N LYS A 278 33.49 4.23 15.51
CA LYS A 278 33.98 5.50 16.04
C LYS A 278 33.17 5.98 17.26
N TYR A 279 31.84 5.86 17.23
CA TYR A 279 30.98 6.30 18.32
C TYR A 279 31.21 5.48 19.61
N PHE A 280 31.32 4.16 19.49
CA PHE A 280 31.51 3.26 20.63
C PHE A 280 32.98 2.95 20.97
N GLY A 281 33.95 3.47 20.21
CA GLY A 281 35.38 3.16 20.40
C GLY A 281 35.72 1.69 20.10
N LEU A 282 35.05 1.08 19.14
CA LEU A 282 35.26 -0.33 18.75
C LEU A 282 36.41 -0.47 17.74
N PRO A 283 37.11 -1.63 17.70
CA PRO A 283 38.13 -1.93 16.70
C PRO A 283 37.63 -1.85 15.25
N ASP A 284 38.54 -1.58 14.31
CA ASP A 284 38.21 -1.48 12.87
C ASP A 284 37.74 -2.81 12.25
N ASP A 285 38.14 -3.94 12.83
CA ASP A 285 37.74 -5.30 12.45
C ASP A 285 36.50 -5.79 13.20
N TRP A 286 35.95 -5.01 14.14
CA TRP A 286 34.73 -5.38 14.85
C TRP A 286 33.55 -5.48 13.90
N LEU A 287 32.83 -6.60 13.94
CA LEU A 287 31.61 -6.82 13.19
C LEU A 287 30.44 -7.07 14.16
N PRO A 288 29.23 -6.55 13.86
CA PRO A 288 28.08 -6.86 14.68
C PRO A 288 27.68 -8.34 14.66
N TRP A 289 28.05 -9.08 13.61
CA TRP A 289 27.69 -10.50 13.42
C TRP A 289 28.88 -11.38 12.98
N PRO A 290 28.95 -12.65 13.42
CA PRO A 290 28.13 -13.23 14.48
C PRO A 290 28.46 -12.55 15.81
N VAL A 291 27.44 -12.26 16.61
CA VAL A 291 27.62 -11.55 17.89
C VAL A 291 28.50 -12.45 18.77
N GLU A 292 29.63 -11.92 19.27
CA GLU A 292 30.42 -12.64 20.28
C GLU A 292 29.51 -13.06 21.43
N GLY A 293 29.42 -14.37 21.69
CA GLY A 293 28.55 -14.93 22.73
C GLY A 293 27.13 -15.33 22.27
N SER A 294 26.78 -15.23 20.99
CA SER A 294 25.60 -15.91 20.45
C SER A 294 25.93 -17.39 20.18
N LYS A 295 25.59 -18.25 21.13
CA LYS A 295 25.47 -19.71 20.96
C LYS A 295 24.03 -20.11 21.17
#